data_AF-A0A833RE88-F1
#
_entry.id   AF-A0A833RE88-F1
#
_cell.length_a   1.000
_cell.length_b   1.000
_cell.length_c   1.000
_cell.angle_alpha   90.00
_cell.angle_beta   90.00
_cell.angle_gamma   90.00
#
_symmetry.space_group_name_H-M   'P 1'
#
loop_
_entity.id
_entity.type
_entity.pdbx_description
1 polymer ?
#
loop_
_entity_poly.entity_id
_entity_poly.type
_entity_poly.pdbx_seq_one_letter_code
_entity_poly.pdbx_strand_id
1 'polypeptide(L)'
;MGFSSELVEKVLQENGEDDANIILETLFKYSVFSALKRKEGYLHNLPTETRHHIQSSMPMSIEGVVPITRNWWPLWDPRRQLNSKILADMTGISQVCENLERRVKDSHGRLSTHDQNLILNQCGQLNLIWVGQNKLSPLEPDQLEKVLGYPINHTHLADLDLSRRLRTMEHCFQTDTIGYILSPLKDLYPDGLRILSLYTGIGGAEVALSRLGLHLKCVVSVEMSEVNRKIFKRWWVSTRQSGELRQIDDVTKLTLQLLEEFVGEFGGFDLVVGAHLQETCVGCTDLFFEFYRVVTQLNAIRLFG
;
A
#
# COMPACT_ATOMS: atom_id res chain seq x y z
N MET A 1 11.37 13.22 -2.90
CA MET A 1 10.95 11.83 -2.60
C MET A 1 10.87 11.52 -1.11
N GLY A 2 11.12 12.49 -0.22
CA GLY A 2 10.96 12.26 1.22
C GLY A 2 12.01 11.33 1.85
N PHE A 3 13.18 11.15 1.26
CA PHE A 3 14.29 10.48 1.95
C PHE A 3 14.98 11.47 2.89
N SER A 4 15.48 11.02 4.05
CA SER A 4 16.29 11.87 4.93
C SER A 4 17.63 12.18 4.27
N SER A 5 18.19 13.36 4.50
CA SER A 5 19.49 13.75 3.93
C SER A 5 20.59 12.77 4.31
N GLU A 6 20.59 12.26 5.55
CA GLU A 6 21.54 11.24 6.02
C GLU A 6 21.45 9.94 5.23
N LEU A 7 20.23 9.48 4.90
CA LEU A 7 20.05 8.28 4.08
C LEU A 7 20.51 8.52 2.64
N VAL A 8 20.21 9.69 2.08
CA VAL A 8 20.66 10.07 0.73
C VAL A 8 22.19 10.11 0.67
N GLU A 9 22.84 10.81 1.61
CA GLU A 9 24.30 10.87 1.70
C GLU A 9 24.93 9.47 1.83
N LYS A 10 24.35 8.60 2.67
CA LYS A 10 24.80 7.22 2.80
C LYS A 10 24.71 6.46 1.47
N VAL A 11 23.59 6.57 0.75
CA VAL A 11 23.42 5.89 -0.55
C VAL A 11 24.39 6.42 -1.59
N LEU A 12 24.60 7.73 -1.64
CA LEU A 12 25.55 8.37 -2.56
C LEU A 12 26.99 7.96 -2.24
N GLN A 13 27.37 7.85 -0.96
CA GLN A 13 28.69 7.33 -0.56
C GLN A 13 28.89 5.87 -0.97
N GLU A 14 27.86 5.04 -0.86
CA GLU A 14 27.94 3.61 -1.19
C GLU A 14 27.96 3.32 -2.70
N ASN A 15 27.24 4.11 -3.50
CA ASN A 15 26.99 3.80 -4.92
C ASN A 15 27.55 4.83 -5.90
N GLY A 16 28.10 5.95 -5.41
CA GLY A 16 28.47 7.10 -6.23
C GLY A 16 27.25 7.92 -6.69
N GLU A 17 27.50 8.99 -7.43
CA GLU A 17 26.46 9.91 -7.93
C GLU A 17 26.08 9.64 -9.40
N ASP A 18 26.79 8.72 -10.06
CA ASP A 18 26.79 8.58 -11.53
C ASP A 18 25.57 7.82 -12.08
N ASP A 19 24.93 6.97 -11.27
CA ASP A 19 23.79 6.15 -11.69
C ASP A 19 22.55 6.42 -10.80
N ALA A 20 21.70 7.31 -11.30
CA ALA A 20 20.44 7.66 -10.64
C ALA A 20 19.52 6.45 -10.40
N ASN A 21 19.55 5.41 -11.25
CA ASN A 21 18.72 4.22 -11.04
C ASN A 21 19.24 3.39 -9.87
N ILE A 22 20.55 3.19 -9.76
CA ILE A 22 21.16 2.46 -8.64
C ILE A 22 20.94 3.20 -7.32
N ILE A 23 21.05 4.53 -7.32
CA ILE A 23 20.76 5.38 -6.16
C ILE A 23 19.29 5.22 -5.75
N LEU A 24 18.36 5.33 -6.70
CA LEU A 24 16.93 5.14 -6.45
C LEU A 24 16.63 3.74 -5.91
N GLU A 25 17.14 2.69 -6.55
CA GLU A 25 16.93 1.31 -6.09
C GLU A 25 17.46 1.10 -4.67
N THR A 26 18.61 1.69 -4.36
CA THR A 26 19.22 1.56 -3.03
C THR A 26 18.47 2.37 -1.98
N LEU A 27 17.99 3.57 -2.29
CA LEU A 27 17.09 4.35 -1.43
C LEU A 27 15.79 3.59 -1.15
N PHE A 28 15.20 2.96 -2.18
CA PHE A 28 14.02 2.09 -2.01
C PHE A 28 14.32 0.82 -1.21
N LYS A 29 15.52 0.26 -1.32
CA LYS A 29 15.96 -0.91 -0.55
C LYS A 29 16.17 -0.59 0.94
N TYR A 30 16.65 0.61 1.27
CA TYR A 30 16.78 1.05 2.66
C TYR A 30 15.46 1.48 3.29
N SER A 31 14.43 1.71 2.47
CA SER A 31 13.07 2.05 2.89
C SER A 31 12.12 0.86 2.77
N VAL A 32 12.60 -0.37 2.97
CA VAL A 32 11.72 -1.54 2.99
C VAL A 32 10.97 -1.55 4.32
N PHE A 33 9.63 -1.57 4.25
CA PHE A 33 8.74 -1.62 5.42
C PHE A 33 7.86 -2.88 5.45
N SER A 34 8.02 -3.80 4.50
CA SER A 34 7.15 -4.98 4.33
C SER A 34 7.84 -6.15 3.64
N ALA A 35 7.24 -7.34 3.74
CA ALA A 35 7.54 -8.51 2.92
C ALA A 35 7.26 -8.32 1.41
N LEU A 36 6.60 -7.22 1.00
CA LEU A 36 6.34 -6.87 -0.41
C LEU A 36 7.28 -5.74 -0.87
N LYS A 37 8.02 -5.99 -1.95
CA LYS A 37 8.86 -4.96 -2.59
C LYS A 37 8.00 -4.05 -3.46
N ARG A 38 7.69 -2.83 -3.02
CA ARG A 38 7.04 -1.81 -3.84
C ARG A 38 7.97 -0.65 -4.13
N LYS A 39 7.97 -0.20 -5.39
CA LYS A 39 8.71 0.97 -5.85
C LYS A 39 7.69 2.09 -6.04
N GLU A 40 7.54 2.95 -5.04
CA GLU A 40 6.58 4.05 -5.03
C GLU A 40 7.28 5.36 -4.67
N GLY A 41 6.90 6.46 -5.33
CA GLY A 41 7.39 7.79 -5.03
C GLY A 41 6.34 8.61 -4.29
N TYR A 42 6.74 9.28 -3.20
CA TYR A 42 5.84 10.15 -2.44
C TYR A 42 6.31 11.61 -2.53
N LEU A 43 5.39 12.50 -2.91
CA LEU A 43 5.57 13.95 -2.90
C LEU A 43 4.79 14.54 -1.73
N HIS A 44 5.47 15.23 -0.83
CA HIS A 44 4.86 15.81 0.36
C HIS A 44 5.69 16.98 0.88
N ASN A 45 5.09 17.77 1.76
CA ASN A 45 5.72 18.85 2.52
C ASN A 45 5.89 18.50 4.01
N LEU A 46 5.75 17.22 4.38
CA LEU A 46 5.90 16.74 5.75
C LEU A 46 7.36 16.75 6.24
N PRO A 47 7.59 16.97 7.56
CA PRO A 47 8.91 16.83 8.17
C PRO A 47 9.54 15.45 7.95
N THR A 48 10.86 15.38 8.04
CA THR A 48 11.61 14.13 7.82
C THR A 48 12.38 13.67 9.06
N GLU A 49 12.65 14.58 9.98
CA GLU A 49 13.58 14.43 11.10
C GLU A 49 12.98 13.61 12.25
N THR A 50 11.67 13.71 12.48
CA THR A 50 10.97 13.06 13.61
C THR A 50 10.26 11.77 13.20
N ARG A 51 10.65 11.19 12.07
CA ARG A 51 10.01 9.97 11.56
C ARG A 51 10.34 8.76 12.41
N HIS A 52 9.33 7.95 12.62
CA HIS A 52 9.44 6.71 13.37
C HIS A 52 8.53 5.64 12.77
N HIS A 53 8.89 4.38 12.99
CA HIS A 53 8.07 3.25 12.56
C HIS A 53 6.82 3.11 13.42
N ILE A 54 5.74 2.58 12.84
CA ILE A 54 4.60 2.08 13.62
C ILE A 54 5.13 1.02 14.59
N GLN A 55 4.76 1.12 15.88
CA GLN A 55 5.35 0.29 16.96
C GLN A 55 5.15 -1.23 16.81
N SER A 56 4.20 -1.67 15.97
CA SER A 56 3.99 -3.10 15.70
C SER A 56 5.06 -3.62 14.74
N SER A 57 5.90 -4.56 15.19
CA SER A 57 6.88 -5.23 14.33
C SER A 57 6.16 -6.10 13.29
N MET A 58 6.00 -5.58 12.07
CA MET A 58 5.41 -6.32 10.96
C MET A 58 6.44 -7.18 10.24
N PRO A 59 6.01 -8.29 9.63
CA PRO A 59 6.93 -9.23 9.01
C PRO A 59 7.59 -8.66 7.76
N MET A 60 8.92 -8.58 7.80
CA MET A 60 9.78 -8.10 6.70
C MET A 60 10.07 -9.17 5.65
N SER A 61 9.57 -10.39 5.87
CA SER A 61 9.80 -11.57 5.03
C SER A 61 8.54 -12.41 4.86
N ILE A 62 8.51 -13.21 3.78
CA ILE A 62 7.45 -14.18 3.50
C ILE A 62 7.25 -15.12 4.70
N GLU A 63 8.35 -15.58 5.31
CA GLU A 63 8.33 -16.43 6.50
C GLU A 63 7.67 -15.74 7.70
N GLY A 64 7.90 -14.44 7.90
CA GLY A 64 7.24 -13.71 8.98
C GLY A 64 5.73 -13.57 8.75
N VAL A 65 5.29 -13.50 7.50
CA VAL A 65 3.86 -13.41 7.14
C VAL A 65 3.20 -14.77 7.33
N VAL A 66 3.83 -15.81 6.78
CA VAL A 66 3.32 -17.19 6.70
C VAL A 66 4.38 -18.17 7.25
N PRO A 67 4.49 -18.34 8.58
CA PRO A 67 5.57 -19.11 9.20
C PRO A 67 5.64 -20.58 8.77
N ILE A 68 4.50 -21.17 8.41
CA ILE A 68 4.43 -22.57 7.97
C ILE A 68 5.23 -22.85 6.71
N THR A 69 5.48 -21.83 5.88
CA THR A 69 6.26 -21.95 4.63
C THR A 69 7.73 -22.33 4.88
N ARG A 70 8.28 -22.02 6.06
CA ARG A 70 9.69 -22.29 6.41
C ARG A 70 10.05 -23.77 6.29
N ASN A 71 9.11 -24.66 6.61
CA ASN A 71 9.34 -26.11 6.56
C ASN A 71 9.40 -26.67 5.14
N TRP A 72 8.90 -25.90 4.17
CA TRP A 72 8.71 -26.35 2.79
C TRP A 72 9.54 -25.54 1.79
N TRP A 73 10.25 -24.51 2.25
CA TRP A 73 11.04 -23.62 1.41
C TRP A 73 12.30 -24.33 0.89
N PRO A 74 12.47 -24.50 -0.44
CA PRO A 74 13.65 -25.13 -0.98
C PRO A 74 14.91 -24.29 -0.71
N LEU A 75 16.04 -24.94 -0.43
CA LEU A 75 17.33 -24.26 -0.19
C LEU A 75 17.81 -23.45 -1.40
N TRP A 76 17.41 -23.84 -2.61
CA TRP A 76 17.75 -23.16 -3.86
C TRP A 76 16.82 -21.98 -4.17
N ASP A 77 15.76 -21.74 -3.39
CA ASP A 77 14.90 -20.58 -3.53
C ASP A 77 15.36 -19.45 -2.59
N PRO A 78 16.07 -18.42 -3.10
CA PRO A 78 16.65 -17.37 -2.26
C PRO A 78 15.63 -16.31 -1.86
N ARG A 79 14.37 -16.40 -2.32
CA ARG A 79 13.38 -15.33 -2.13
C ARG A 79 13.01 -15.23 -0.65
N ARG A 80 13.14 -14.02 -0.10
CA ARG A 80 12.65 -13.67 1.24
C ARG A 80 11.47 -12.72 1.20
N GLN A 81 11.20 -12.11 0.06
CA GLN A 81 10.18 -11.08 -0.15
C GLN A 81 9.44 -11.33 -1.46
N LEU A 82 8.21 -10.85 -1.51
CA LEU A 82 7.33 -10.84 -2.67
C LEU A 82 7.67 -9.65 -3.59
N ASN A 83 7.40 -9.80 -4.87
CA ASN A 83 7.53 -8.75 -5.88
C ASN A 83 6.32 -7.82 -5.87
N SER A 84 6.47 -6.60 -6.39
CA SER A 84 5.48 -5.50 -6.29
C SER A 84 4.09 -5.81 -6.82
N LYS A 85 3.97 -6.70 -7.81
CA LYS A 85 2.72 -6.93 -8.53
C LYS A 85 1.77 -7.82 -7.74
N ILE A 86 0.63 -7.27 -7.36
CA ILE A 86 -0.49 -8.05 -6.83
C ILE A 86 -1.26 -8.62 -8.03
N LEU A 87 -1.59 -9.89 -7.95
CA LEU A 87 -2.26 -10.59 -9.05
C LEU A 87 -3.78 -10.49 -8.85
N ALA A 88 -4.41 -9.62 -9.64
CA ALA A 88 -5.86 -9.41 -9.63
C ALA A 88 -6.66 -10.49 -10.38
N ASP A 89 -6.05 -11.10 -11.39
CA ASP A 89 -6.65 -12.18 -12.18
C ASP A 89 -6.00 -13.52 -11.83
N MET A 90 -6.80 -14.41 -11.28
CA MET A 90 -6.37 -15.73 -10.83
C MET A 90 -6.54 -16.82 -11.91
N THR A 91 -7.00 -16.44 -13.10
CA THR A 91 -7.29 -17.38 -14.19
C THR A 91 -6.02 -18.13 -14.62
N GLY A 92 -6.07 -19.46 -14.58
CA GLY A 92 -4.97 -20.33 -15.02
C GLY A 92 -3.83 -20.51 -14.01
N ILE A 93 -3.85 -19.85 -12.84
CA ILE A 93 -2.80 -20.02 -11.81
C ILE A 93 -2.74 -21.45 -11.30
N SER A 94 -3.89 -22.11 -11.10
CA SER A 94 -3.94 -23.51 -10.68
C SER A 94 -3.17 -24.40 -11.64
N GLN A 95 -3.35 -24.20 -12.96
CA GLN A 95 -2.64 -24.97 -13.97
C GLN A 95 -1.14 -24.71 -13.97
N VAL A 96 -0.73 -23.45 -13.75
CA VAL A 96 0.68 -23.08 -13.61
C VAL A 96 1.29 -23.75 -12.38
N CYS A 97 0.61 -23.70 -11.22
CA CYS A 97 1.05 -24.37 -10.00
C CYS A 97 1.23 -25.87 -10.25
N GLU A 98 0.22 -26.56 -10.78
CA GLU A 98 0.30 -27.99 -11.10
C GLU A 98 1.49 -28.35 -12.01
N ASN A 99 1.76 -27.53 -13.02
CA ASN A 99 2.86 -27.75 -13.96
C ASN A 99 4.23 -27.58 -13.29
N LEU A 100 4.38 -26.55 -12.46
CA LEU A 100 5.60 -26.31 -11.67
C LEU A 100 5.82 -27.41 -10.64
N GLU A 101 4.78 -27.78 -9.90
CA GLU A 101 4.82 -28.85 -8.90
C GLU A 101 5.20 -30.19 -9.53
N ARG A 102 4.64 -30.53 -10.70
CA ARG A 102 4.98 -31.75 -11.44
C ARG A 102 6.46 -31.77 -11.81
N ARG A 103 6.97 -30.67 -12.37
CA ARG A 103 8.40 -30.54 -12.72
C ARG A 103 9.32 -30.73 -11.52
N VAL A 104 8.94 -30.20 -10.36
CA VAL A 104 9.72 -30.38 -9.12
C VAL A 104 9.66 -31.84 -8.64
N LYS A 105 8.49 -32.49 -8.69
CA LYS A 105 8.32 -33.90 -8.30
C LYS A 105 9.13 -34.84 -9.19
N ASP A 106 9.07 -34.64 -10.50
CA ASP A 106 9.76 -35.47 -11.51
C ASP A 106 11.29 -35.36 -11.43
N SER A 107 11.80 -34.28 -10.83
CA SER A 107 13.25 -34.10 -10.64
C SER A 107 13.87 -35.03 -9.59
N HIS A 108 13.06 -35.69 -8.77
CA HIS A 108 13.51 -36.51 -7.63
C HIS A 108 14.57 -35.83 -6.75
N GLY A 109 14.48 -34.51 -6.58
CA GLY A 109 15.41 -33.71 -5.78
C GLY A 109 16.67 -33.22 -6.50
N ARG A 110 16.83 -33.51 -7.80
CA ARG A 110 17.95 -33.08 -8.64
C ARG A 110 17.48 -32.13 -9.75
N LEU A 111 16.98 -30.96 -9.37
CA LEU A 111 16.59 -29.91 -10.30
C LEU A 111 17.80 -29.27 -10.98
N SER A 112 17.78 -29.17 -12.30
CA SER A 112 18.80 -28.43 -13.07
C SER A 112 18.77 -26.94 -12.74
N THR A 113 19.90 -26.24 -12.88
CA THR A 113 19.94 -24.77 -12.68
C THR A 113 18.98 -24.03 -13.61
N HIS A 114 18.78 -24.54 -14.82
CA HIS A 114 17.82 -23.98 -15.76
C HIS A 114 16.38 -24.09 -15.24
N ASP A 115 15.98 -25.27 -14.74
CA ASP A 115 14.66 -25.48 -14.17
C ASP A 115 14.44 -24.66 -12.90
N GLN A 116 15.45 -24.55 -12.03
CA GLN A 116 15.39 -23.69 -10.84
C GLN A 116 15.09 -22.24 -11.26
N ASN A 117 15.83 -21.69 -12.23
CA ASN A 117 15.61 -20.33 -12.71
C ASN A 117 14.22 -20.15 -13.33
N LEU A 118 13.74 -21.13 -14.09
CA LEU A 118 12.38 -21.10 -14.67
C LEU A 118 11.30 -21.07 -13.59
N ILE A 119 11.42 -21.94 -12.58
CA ILE A 119 10.48 -22.00 -11.46
C ILE A 119 10.53 -20.69 -10.66
N LEU A 120 11.72 -20.17 -10.34
CA LEU A 120 11.88 -18.92 -9.60
C LEU A 120 11.29 -17.73 -10.35
N ASN A 121 11.46 -17.68 -11.67
CA ASN A 121 10.88 -16.61 -12.49
C ASN A 121 9.35 -16.65 -12.41
N GLN A 122 8.72 -17.81 -12.63
CA GLN A 122 7.26 -17.92 -12.54
C GLN A 122 6.73 -17.66 -11.13
N CYS A 123 7.40 -18.19 -10.10
CA CYS A 123 7.02 -17.94 -8.72
C CYS A 123 7.17 -16.46 -8.34
N GLY A 124 8.18 -15.77 -8.87
CA GLY A 124 8.36 -14.33 -8.68
C GLY A 124 7.29 -13.50 -9.42
N GLN A 125 6.93 -13.87 -10.65
CA GLN A 125 5.93 -13.14 -11.43
C GLN A 125 4.52 -13.24 -10.85
N LEU A 126 4.19 -14.41 -10.28
CA LEU A 126 2.87 -14.71 -9.73
C LEU A 126 2.83 -14.64 -8.20
N ASN A 127 3.94 -14.24 -7.55
CA ASN A 127 4.10 -14.21 -6.09
C ASN A 127 3.70 -15.54 -5.40
N LEU A 128 4.04 -16.67 -6.01
CA LEU A 128 3.78 -18.00 -5.47
C LEU A 128 4.72 -18.32 -4.31
N ILE A 129 4.17 -18.96 -3.29
CA ILE A 129 4.86 -19.40 -2.08
C ILE A 129 4.75 -20.91 -1.89
N TRP A 130 5.73 -21.49 -1.20
CA TRP A 130 5.76 -22.91 -0.87
C TRP A 130 4.90 -23.19 0.35
N VAL A 131 3.78 -23.90 0.15
CA VAL A 131 2.80 -24.19 1.22
C VAL A 131 2.85 -25.64 1.71
N GLY A 132 3.65 -26.48 1.05
CA GLY A 132 3.81 -27.89 1.36
C GLY A 132 4.95 -28.52 0.55
N GLN A 133 5.27 -29.79 0.82
CA GLN A 133 6.28 -30.51 0.06
C GLN A 133 5.94 -30.52 -1.44
N ASN A 134 6.78 -29.85 -2.23
CA ASN A 134 6.59 -29.68 -3.67
C ASN A 134 5.20 -29.10 -4.04
N LYS A 135 4.65 -28.22 -3.19
CA LYS A 135 3.36 -27.55 -3.41
C LYS A 135 3.50 -26.04 -3.41
N LEU A 136 2.90 -25.40 -4.40
CA LEU A 136 2.90 -23.96 -4.59
C LEU A 136 1.47 -23.42 -4.50
N SER A 137 1.34 -22.23 -3.95
CA SER A 137 0.07 -21.51 -3.92
C SER A 137 0.33 -20.00 -4.02
N PRO A 138 -0.58 -19.22 -4.62
CA PRO A 138 -0.62 -17.78 -4.36
C PRO A 138 -0.85 -17.49 -2.87
N LEU A 139 -0.57 -16.25 -2.46
CA LEU A 139 -0.98 -15.78 -1.14
C LEU A 139 -2.50 -15.71 -1.05
N GLU A 140 -3.01 -16.12 0.11
CA GLU A 140 -4.42 -15.92 0.44
C GLU A 140 -4.69 -14.42 0.71
N PRO A 141 -5.92 -13.93 0.46
CA PRO A 141 -6.22 -12.50 0.61
C PRO A 141 -5.95 -11.92 2.00
N ASP A 142 -6.19 -12.68 3.06
CA ASP A 142 -5.90 -12.28 4.45
C ASP A 142 -4.40 -12.19 4.73
N GLN A 143 -3.61 -13.08 4.11
CA GLN A 143 -2.15 -13.00 4.15
C GLN A 143 -1.66 -11.75 3.40
N LEU A 144 -2.29 -11.42 2.27
CA LEU A 144 -1.97 -10.22 1.50
C LEU A 144 -2.33 -8.93 2.26
N GLU A 145 -3.48 -8.88 2.93
CA GLU A 145 -3.85 -7.77 3.82
C GLU A 145 -2.77 -7.55 4.88
N LYS A 146 -2.31 -8.63 5.52
CA LYS A 146 -1.24 -8.60 6.52
C LYS A 146 0.08 -8.09 5.94
N VAL A 147 0.44 -8.49 4.73
CA VAL A 147 1.64 -8.00 4.01
C VAL A 147 1.55 -6.48 3.76
N LEU A 148 0.38 -6.00 3.39
CA LEU A 148 0.11 -4.58 3.14
C LEU A 148 -0.10 -3.75 4.43
N GLY A 149 -0.15 -4.42 5.57
CA GLY A 149 -0.32 -3.83 6.91
C GLY A 149 -1.77 -3.44 7.22
N TYR A 150 -2.74 -3.94 6.47
CA TYR A 150 -4.17 -3.79 6.76
C TYR A 150 -4.61 -4.79 7.85
N PRO A 151 -5.71 -4.48 8.56
CA PRO A 151 -6.34 -5.44 9.45
C PRO A 151 -6.72 -6.75 8.73
N ILE A 152 -6.70 -7.86 9.46
CA ILE A 152 -7.18 -9.14 8.92
C ILE A 152 -8.65 -9.01 8.55
N ASN A 153 -9.02 -9.52 7.38
CA ASN A 153 -10.34 -9.44 6.76
C ASN A 153 -10.79 -8.02 6.39
N HIS A 154 -9.87 -7.06 6.25
CA HIS A 154 -10.17 -5.68 5.89
C HIS A 154 -10.99 -5.54 4.61
N THR A 155 -10.72 -6.36 3.60
CA THR A 155 -11.40 -6.35 2.29
C THR A 155 -12.53 -7.38 2.17
N HIS A 156 -12.77 -8.20 3.21
CA HIS A 156 -13.76 -9.28 3.17
C HIS A 156 -15.20 -8.75 3.21
N LEU A 157 -15.83 -8.50 2.06
CA LEU A 157 -17.27 -8.21 1.95
C LEU A 157 -18.04 -9.44 1.49
N ALA A 158 -19.25 -9.64 2.01
CA ALA A 158 -20.06 -10.84 1.73
C ALA A 158 -20.34 -11.03 0.22
N ASP A 159 -20.54 -9.94 -0.51
CA ASP A 159 -20.90 -9.97 -1.94
C ASP A 159 -19.69 -9.84 -2.88
N LEU A 160 -18.47 -10.02 -2.38
CA LEU A 160 -17.24 -9.82 -3.13
C LEU A 160 -16.56 -11.15 -3.43
N ASP A 161 -16.45 -11.49 -4.72
CA ASP A 161 -15.64 -12.63 -5.15
C ASP A 161 -14.14 -12.40 -4.92
N LEU A 162 -13.37 -13.50 -4.98
CA LEU A 162 -11.93 -13.48 -4.75
C LEU A 162 -11.19 -12.51 -5.66
N SER A 163 -11.48 -12.51 -6.96
CA SER A 163 -10.80 -11.67 -7.94
C SER A 163 -11.08 -10.18 -7.72
N ARG A 164 -12.33 -9.83 -7.40
CA ARG A 164 -12.73 -8.47 -7.02
C ARG A 164 -12.06 -8.05 -5.72
N ARG A 165 -11.96 -8.95 -4.74
CA ARG A 165 -11.24 -8.70 -3.47
C ARG A 165 -9.78 -8.39 -3.73
N LEU A 166 -9.09 -9.19 -4.53
CA LEU A 166 -7.68 -8.97 -4.89
C LEU A 166 -7.47 -7.65 -5.64
N ARG A 167 -8.36 -7.30 -6.57
CA ARG A 167 -8.34 -6.00 -7.27
C ARG A 167 -8.35 -4.81 -6.32
N THR A 168 -9.13 -4.86 -5.24
CA THR A 168 -9.15 -3.75 -4.28
C THR A 168 -7.80 -3.47 -3.63
N MET A 169 -6.90 -4.47 -3.54
CA MET A 169 -5.59 -4.32 -2.90
C MET A 169 -4.47 -3.92 -3.87
N GLU A 170 -4.70 -3.99 -5.18
CA GLU A 170 -3.67 -3.84 -6.22
C GLU A 170 -2.90 -2.51 -6.11
N HIS A 171 -3.65 -1.41 -5.95
CA HIS A 171 -3.12 -0.04 -5.90
C HIS A 171 -3.28 0.62 -4.53
N CYS A 172 -3.56 -0.17 -3.48
CA CYS A 172 -3.66 0.36 -2.13
C CYS A 172 -2.29 0.69 -1.56
N PHE A 173 -2.21 1.61 -0.60
CA PHE A 173 -0.95 1.91 0.07
C PHE A 173 -0.39 0.72 0.86
N GLN A 174 0.94 0.64 0.94
CA GLN A 174 1.57 -0.12 2.00
C GLN A 174 1.51 0.73 3.28
N THR A 175 0.72 0.30 4.25
CA THR A 175 0.34 1.15 5.40
C THR A 175 1.49 1.43 6.37
N ASP A 176 2.53 0.59 6.41
CA ASP A 176 3.71 0.82 7.24
C ASP A 176 4.64 1.88 6.63
N THR A 177 4.81 1.88 5.31
CA THR A 177 5.53 2.91 4.54
C THR A 177 4.85 4.26 4.73
N ILE A 178 3.54 4.32 4.48
CA ILE A 178 2.76 5.55 4.68
C ILE A 178 2.76 5.94 6.16
N GLY A 179 2.64 4.99 7.08
CA GLY A 179 2.77 5.23 8.51
C GLY A 179 4.09 5.89 8.88
N TYR A 180 5.21 5.41 8.34
CA TYR A 180 6.52 6.03 8.56
C TYR A 180 6.57 7.48 8.04
N ILE A 181 6.04 7.73 6.84
CA ILE A 181 6.00 9.07 6.24
C ILE A 181 5.11 10.02 7.04
N LEU A 182 3.97 9.54 7.54
CA LEU A 182 2.98 10.31 8.29
C LEU A 182 3.29 10.41 9.78
N SER A 183 4.23 9.63 10.30
CA SER A 183 4.56 9.57 11.73
C SER A 183 4.88 10.92 12.40
N PRO A 184 5.50 11.92 11.74
CA PRO A 184 5.71 13.25 12.34
C PRO A 184 4.41 13.96 12.74
N LEU A 185 3.29 13.64 12.07
CA LEU A 185 1.99 14.23 12.38
C LEU A 185 1.50 13.89 13.79
N LYS A 186 2.00 12.81 14.39
CA LYS A 186 1.64 12.40 15.75
C LYS A 186 1.99 13.46 16.78
N ASP A 187 3.17 14.05 16.65
CA ASP A 187 3.65 15.07 17.58
C ASP A 187 3.06 16.46 17.24
N LEU A 188 2.77 16.70 15.95
CA LEU A 188 2.20 17.97 15.49
C LEU A 188 0.70 18.12 15.81
N TYR A 189 -0.04 17.01 15.85
CA TYR A 189 -1.50 16.99 16.06
C TYR A 189 -1.88 16.01 17.19
N PRO A 190 -1.46 16.28 18.45
CA PRO A 190 -1.70 15.37 19.57
C PRO A 190 -3.19 15.15 19.86
N ASP A 191 -4.02 16.15 19.59
CA ASP A 191 -5.47 16.06 19.77
C ASP A 191 -6.19 15.36 18.61
N GLY A 192 -5.47 14.98 17.55
CA GLY A 192 -6.03 14.45 16.31
C GLY A 192 -6.16 15.49 15.20
N LEU A 193 -6.41 15.00 13.98
CA LEU A 193 -6.35 15.77 12.74
C LEU A 193 -7.59 15.58 11.85
N ARG A 194 -7.75 16.53 10.92
CA ARG A 194 -8.80 16.56 9.89
C ARG A 194 -8.19 16.26 8.54
N ILE A 195 -8.78 15.33 7.79
CA ILE A 195 -8.20 14.77 6.57
C ILE A 195 -9.13 15.01 5.39
N LEU A 196 -8.57 15.49 4.29
CA LEU A 196 -9.15 15.32 2.96
C LEU A 196 -8.36 14.24 2.20
N SER A 197 -9.03 13.13 1.90
CA SER A 197 -8.43 11.96 1.27
C SER A 197 -8.99 11.82 -0.13
N LEU A 198 -8.16 12.02 -1.15
CA LEU A 198 -8.54 11.90 -2.56
C LEU A 198 -8.08 10.55 -3.10
N TYR A 199 -8.95 9.84 -3.81
CA TYR A 199 -8.68 8.49 -4.30
C TYR A 199 -8.33 7.54 -3.16
N THR A 200 -9.18 7.53 -2.13
CA THR A 200 -8.94 6.89 -0.83
C THR A 200 -8.68 5.38 -0.94
N GLY A 201 -9.19 4.72 -1.98
CA GLY A 201 -9.16 3.27 -2.09
C GLY A 201 -9.82 2.62 -0.89
N ILE A 202 -9.15 1.63 -0.29
CA ILE A 202 -9.64 0.94 0.91
C ILE A 202 -9.25 1.65 2.24
N GLY A 203 -8.80 2.91 2.19
CA GLY A 203 -8.49 3.72 3.38
C GLY A 203 -7.07 3.55 3.92
N GLY A 204 -6.08 3.41 3.04
CA GLY A 204 -4.70 3.09 3.46
C GLY A 204 -4.04 4.14 4.36
N ALA A 205 -4.24 5.42 4.07
CA ALA A 205 -3.66 6.50 4.86
C ALA A 205 -4.32 6.60 6.24
N GLU A 206 -5.64 6.45 6.31
CA GLU A 206 -6.44 6.51 7.52
C GLU A 206 -6.16 5.32 8.43
N VAL A 207 -6.02 4.12 7.85
CA VAL A 207 -5.56 2.92 8.58
C VAL A 207 -4.17 3.17 9.15
N ALA A 208 -3.23 3.73 8.38
CA ALA A 208 -1.88 4.02 8.85
C ALA A 208 -1.86 5.05 10.01
N LEU A 209 -2.63 6.14 9.89
CA LEU A 209 -2.77 7.17 10.92
C LEU A 209 -3.41 6.61 12.20
N SER A 210 -4.47 5.81 12.07
CA SER A 210 -5.09 5.14 13.20
C SER A 210 -4.12 4.18 13.89
N ARG A 211 -3.30 3.44 13.13
CA ARG A 211 -2.23 2.56 13.67
C ARG A 211 -1.12 3.34 14.37
N LEU A 212 -0.85 4.60 14.00
CA LEU A 212 0.07 5.48 14.73
C LEU A 212 -0.53 5.99 16.05
N GLY A 213 -1.83 5.83 16.26
CA GLY A 213 -2.55 6.32 17.43
C GLY A 213 -3.06 7.75 17.27
N LEU A 214 -3.11 8.29 16.04
CA LEU A 214 -3.68 9.59 15.76
C LEU A 214 -5.21 9.50 15.74
N HIS A 215 -5.87 10.41 16.45
CA HIS A 215 -7.31 10.55 16.39
C HIS A 215 -7.74 11.21 15.07
N LEU A 216 -8.69 10.58 14.38
CA LEU A 216 -9.25 11.09 13.13
C LEU A 216 -10.51 11.91 13.46
N LYS A 217 -10.37 13.24 13.58
CA LYS A 217 -11.48 14.14 13.97
C LYS A 217 -12.55 14.23 12.89
N CYS A 218 -12.11 14.41 11.65
CA CYS A 218 -12.95 14.42 10.47
C CYS A 218 -12.17 13.85 9.29
N VAL A 219 -12.83 13.01 8.49
CA VAL A 219 -12.30 12.52 7.22
C VAL A 219 -13.33 12.77 6.13
N VAL A 220 -12.95 13.58 5.14
CA VAL A 220 -13.65 13.65 3.87
C VAL A 220 -12.90 12.76 2.89
N SER A 221 -13.51 11.64 2.51
CA SER A 221 -12.91 10.66 1.57
C SER A 221 -13.59 10.73 0.21
N VAL A 222 -12.80 10.78 -0.85
CA VAL A 222 -13.26 10.76 -2.24
C VAL A 222 -12.81 9.48 -2.91
N GLU A 223 -13.75 8.64 -3.32
CA GLU A 223 -13.44 7.33 -3.90
C GLU A 223 -14.56 6.89 -4.84
N MET A 224 -14.22 6.58 -6.11
CA MET A 224 -15.20 6.25 -7.15
C MET A 224 -15.82 4.87 -6.97
N SER A 225 -15.05 3.88 -6.52
CA SER A 225 -15.53 2.52 -6.33
C SER A 225 -16.42 2.42 -5.10
N GLU A 226 -17.68 2.05 -5.30
CA GLU A 226 -18.61 1.78 -4.20
C GLU A 226 -18.11 0.65 -3.29
N VAL A 227 -17.41 -0.35 -3.85
CA VAL A 227 -16.80 -1.43 -3.07
C VAL A 227 -15.76 -0.89 -2.11
N ASN A 228 -14.85 -0.04 -2.60
CA ASN A 228 -13.80 0.59 -1.78
C ASN A 228 -14.42 1.47 -0.69
N ARG A 229 -15.44 2.28 -1.03
CA ARG A 229 -16.20 3.07 -0.05
C ARG A 229 -16.83 2.20 1.04
N LYS A 230 -17.44 1.06 0.68
CA LYS A 230 -18.03 0.09 1.63
C LYS A 230 -16.98 -0.54 2.53
N ILE A 231 -15.83 -0.93 1.98
CA ILE A 231 -14.70 -1.47 2.76
C ILE A 231 -14.24 -0.43 3.79
N PHE A 232 -13.96 0.79 3.36
CA PHE A 232 -13.47 1.85 4.24
C PHE A 232 -14.50 2.24 5.31
N LYS A 233 -15.78 2.40 4.92
CA LYS A 233 -16.87 2.70 5.87
C LYS A 233 -17.04 1.59 6.91
N ARG A 234 -16.91 0.33 6.51
CA ARG A 234 -16.97 -0.79 7.44
C ARG A 234 -15.83 -0.75 8.44
N TRP A 235 -14.61 -0.48 7.98
CA TRP A 235 -13.45 -0.30 8.86
C TRP A 235 -13.66 0.85 9.85
N TRP A 236 -14.19 1.98 9.38
CA TRP A 236 -14.48 3.15 10.22
C TRP A 236 -15.41 2.79 11.39
N VAL A 237 -16.51 2.09 11.09
CA VAL A 237 -17.49 1.65 12.09
C VAL A 237 -16.92 0.56 13.00
N SER A 238 -16.22 -0.44 12.45
CA SER A 238 -15.71 -1.57 13.23
C SER A 238 -14.62 -1.18 14.21
N THR A 239 -13.82 -0.16 13.87
CA THR A 239 -12.79 0.39 14.75
C THR A 239 -13.32 1.47 15.70
N ARG A 240 -14.62 1.77 15.64
CA ARG A 240 -15.31 2.75 16.49
C ARG A 240 -14.63 4.13 16.47
N GLN A 241 -14.23 4.59 15.28
CA GLN A 241 -13.72 5.95 15.12
C GLN A 241 -14.77 6.93 15.63
N SER A 242 -14.36 7.85 16.51
CA SER A 242 -15.27 8.79 17.17
C SER A 242 -15.46 10.10 16.40
N GLY A 243 -14.68 10.35 15.36
CA GLY A 243 -14.84 11.51 14.50
C GLY A 243 -15.90 11.34 13.44
N GLU A 244 -15.94 12.28 12.50
CA GLU A 244 -16.89 12.29 11.39
C GLU A 244 -16.27 11.75 10.09
N LEU A 245 -17.06 10.96 9.34
CA LEU A 245 -16.69 10.47 8.00
C LEU A 245 -17.70 10.95 6.97
N ARG A 246 -17.23 11.71 5.97
CA ARG A 246 -18.00 12.05 4.76
C ARG A 246 -17.40 11.38 3.54
N GLN A 247 -18.22 10.60 2.84
CA GLN A 247 -17.78 9.91 1.62
C GLN A 247 -18.39 10.58 0.39
N ILE A 248 -17.53 10.89 -0.58
CA ILE A 248 -17.87 11.43 -1.89
C ILE A 248 -17.43 10.41 -2.93
N ASP A 249 -18.26 10.19 -3.93
CA ASP A 249 -18.07 9.20 -4.98
C ASP A 249 -17.35 9.73 -6.22
N ASP A 250 -17.12 11.04 -6.32
CA ASP A 250 -16.46 11.65 -7.48
C ASP A 250 -15.74 12.95 -7.07
N VAL A 251 -14.48 13.09 -7.49
CA VAL A 251 -13.66 14.27 -7.22
C VAL A 251 -14.21 15.54 -7.88
N THR A 252 -14.92 15.40 -9.01
CA THR A 252 -15.55 16.53 -9.70
C THR A 252 -16.64 17.19 -8.86
N LYS A 253 -17.21 16.47 -7.89
CA LYS A 253 -18.20 17.01 -6.94
C LYS A 253 -17.58 17.91 -5.87
N LEU A 254 -16.25 17.87 -5.67
CA LEU A 254 -15.53 18.82 -4.82
C LEU A 254 -15.41 20.17 -5.53
N THR A 255 -16.52 20.91 -5.59
CA THR A 255 -16.56 22.29 -6.05
C THR A 255 -15.96 23.23 -5.01
N LEU A 256 -15.62 24.46 -5.40
CA LEU A 256 -15.12 25.49 -4.47
C LEU A 256 -16.11 25.72 -3.31
N GLN A 257 -17.41 25.84 -3.63
CA GLN A 257 -18.47 26.01 -2.65
C GLN A 257 -18.50 24.86 -1.64
N LEU A 258 -18.42 23.61 -2.10
CA LEU A 258 -18.44 22.45 -1.18
C LEU A 258 -17.18 22.40 -0.31
N LEU A 259 -16.02 22.82 -0.84
CA LEU A 259 -14.81 22.96 -0.06
C LEU A 259 -14.94 24.07 1.00
N GLU A 260 -15.54 25.22 0.67
CA GLU A 260 -15.84 26.30 1.62
C GLU A 260 -16.80 25.82 2.72
N GLU A 261 -17.84 25.05 2.36
CA GLU A 261 -18.77 24.44 3.32
C GLU A 261 -18.02 23.50 4.28
N PHE A 262 -17.16 22.61 3.78
CA PHE A 262 -16.34 21.74 4.65
C PHE A 262 -15.33 22.50 5.50
N VAL A 263 -14.70 23.55 4.95
CA VAL A 263 -13.77 24.39 5.73
C VAL A 263 -14.52 25.14 6.82
N GLY A 264 -15.69 25.70 6.53
CA GLY A 264 -16.54 26.38 7.50
C GLY A 264 -17.06 25.44 8.59
N GLU A 265 -17.41 24.22 8.24
CA GLU A 265 -17.92 23.22 9.18
C GLU A 265 -16.82 22.60 10.06
N PHE A 266 -15.72 22.15 9.45
CA PHE A 266 -14.66 21.41 10.15
C PHE A 266 -13.48 22.30 10.59
N GLY A 267 -13.47 23.58 10.22
CA GLY A 267 -12.37 24.51 10.48
C GLY A 267 -11.14 24.29 9.60
N GLY A 268 -11.31 23.67 8.43
CA GLY A 268 -10.24 23.33 7.49
C GLY A 268 -9.68 21.91 7.62
N PHE A 269 -8.62 21.62 6.85
CA PHE A 269 -7.96 20.32 6.80
C PHE A 269 -6.48 20.43 7.18
N ASP A 270 -6.02 19.50 7.99
CA ASP A 270 -4.63 19.44 8.48
C ASP A 270 -3.75 18.60 7.54
N LEU A 271 -4.36 17.62 6.86
CA LEU A 271 -3.71 16.75 5.89
C LEU A 271 -4.59 16.60 4.65
N VAL A 272 -4.00 16.84 3.47
CA VAL A 272 -4.56 16.42 2.18
C VAL A 272 -3.68 15.29 1.65
N VAL A 273 -4.26 14.12 1.45
CA VAL A 273 -3.55 12.93 0.96
C VAL A 273 -4.23 12.41 -0.30
N GLY A 274 -3.44 11.89 -1.24
CA GLY A 274 -3.98 11.23 -2.41
C GLY A 274 -3.06 10.16 -2.95
N ALA A 275 -3.66 9.12 -3.52
CA ALA A 275 -2.95 8.07 -4.22
C ALA A 275 -3.10 8.26 -5.73
N HIS A 276 -2.07 7.91 -6.49
CA HIS A 276 -2.21 7.80 -7.94
C HIS A 276 -2.92 6.49 -8.27
N LEU A 277 -4.08 6.58 -8.92
CA LEU A 277 -4.75 5.43 -9.50
C LEU A 277 -4.04 5.10 -10.81
N GLN A 278 -3.21 4.07 -10.81
CA GLN A 278 -2.51 3.61 -12.00
C GLN A 278 -3.44 2.72 -12.84
N GLU A 279 -4.63 3.21 -13.18
CA GLU A 279 -5.40 2.57 -14.24
C GLU A 279 -4.90 3.12 -15.58
N THR A 280 -4.68 2.25 -16.55
CA THR A 280 -4.36 2.60 -17.94
C THR A 280 -5.55 3.23 -18.66
N CYS A 281 -6.21 4.20 -18.04
CA CYS A 281 -7.29 4.98 -18.62
C CYS A 281 -6.70 6.13 -19.44
N VAL A 282 -7.23 6.32 -20.65
CA VAL A 282 -7.21 7.62 -21.31
C VAL A 282 -7.89 8.61 -20.35
N GLY A 283 -7.13 9.55 -19.78
CA GLY A 283 -7.60 10.48 -18.72
C GLY A 283 -6.79 10.46 -17.42
N CYS A 284 -5.75 9.63 -17.29
CA CYS A 284 -4.90 9.58 -16.08
C CYS A 284 -4.21 10.92 -15.72
N THR A 285 -3.98 11.79 -16.71
CA THR A 285 -3.54 13.17 -16.48
C THR A 285 -4.54 13.96 -15.65
N ASP A 286 -5.83 13.70 -15.83
CA ASP A 286 -6.92 14.48 -15.25
C ASP A 286 -7.01 14.27 -13.73
N LEU A 287 -6.74 13.07 -13.23
CA LEU A 287 -6.82 12.77 -11.79
C LEU A 287 -5.78 13.54 -10.97
N PHE A 288 -4.56 13.70 -11.49
CA PHE A 288 -3.53 14.53 -10.85
C PHE A 288 -3.91 16.01 -10.91
N PHE A 289 -4.44 16.49 -12.04
CA PHE A 289 -4.91 17.87 -12.15
C PHE A 289 -6.09 18.16 -11.23
N GLU A 290 -6.98 17.20 -11.00
CA GLU A 290 -8.06 17.31 -10.02
C GLU A 290 -7.52 17.37 -8.59
N PHE A 291 -6.52 16.54 -8.25
CA PHE A 291 -5.82 16.65 -6.96
C PHE A 291 -5.21 18.05 -6.79
N TYR A 292 -4.48 18.52 -7.79
CA TYR A 292 -3.86 19.85 -7.77
C TYR A 292 -4.88 20.98 -7.70
N ARG A 293 -6.00 20.88 -8.42
CA ARG A 293 -7.12 21.83 -8.38
C ARG A 293 -7.67 21.95 -6.97
N VAL A 294 -7.96 20.82 -6.32
CA VAL A 294 -8.50 20.79 -4.96
C VAL A 294 -7.52 21.40 -3.96
N VAL A 295 -6.23 21.04 -4.01
CA VAL A 295 -5.20 21.62 -3.12
C VAL A 295 -5.06 23.13 -3.35
N THR A 296 -5.09 23.58 -4.61
CA THR A 296 -5.00 25.01 -4.95
C THR A 296 -6.20 25.78 -4.42
N GLN A 297 -7.41 25.23 -4.55
CA GLN A 297 -8.64 25.84 -4.02
C GLN A 297 -8.62 25.92 -2.49
N LEU A 298 -8.20 24.86 -1.79
CA LEU A 298 -8.07 24.89 -0.33
C LEU A 298 -7.06 25.95 0.15
N ASN A 299 -5.94 26.10 -0.56
CA ASN A 299 -4.96 27.14 -0.26
C ASN A 299 -5.54 28.54 -0.48
N ALA A 300 -6.36 28.73 -1.52
CA ALA A 300 -7.04 30.00 -1.76
C ALA A 300 -8.05 30.31 -0.65
N ILE A 301 -8.89 29.34 -0.25
CA ILE A 301 -9.85 29.52 0.86
C ILE A 301 -9.13 29.94 2.13
N ARG A 302 -7.99 29.31 2.45
CA ARG A 302 -7.20 29.64 3.65
C ARG A 302 -6.60 31.06 3.62
N LEU A 303 -6.30 31.60 2.44
CA LEU A 303 -5.71 32.93 2.29
C LEU A 303 -6.75 34.05 2.30
N PHE A 304 -7.99 33.77 1.90
CA PHE A 304 -9.03 34.77 1.66
C PHE A 304 -10.28 34.63 2.54
N GLY A 305 -10.42 33.55 3.32
CA GLY A 305 -11.48 33.32 4.30
C GLY A 305 -10.99 33.48 5.74
#